data_AF-X0SCX9-F1
#
_entry.id   AF-X0SCX9-F1
#
_cell.length_a   1.000
_cell.length_b   1.000
_cell.length_c   1.000
_cell.angle_alpha   90.00
_cell.angle_beta   90.00
_cell.angle_gamma   90.00
#
_symmetry.space_group_name_H-M   'P 1'
#
loop_
_entity.id
_entity.type
_entity.pdbx_description
1 polymer ?
#
loop_
_entity_poly.entity_id
_entity_poly.type
_entity_poly.pdbx_seq_one_letter_code
_entity_poly.pdbx_strand_id
1 'polypeptide(L)'
;MKVGAKPKYKTVAALEERIDNYFYDSVYDEDGKEREKRKHVSVTGLALHLGFESRQSITDYQERDEFFSVIRKAKLMIENYLEEKLFNNNVAGVIFNLKNNYDWKDKTEVDIGNTVVKVKKRRFDGEK
;
A
#
# COMPACT_ATOMS: atom_id res chain seq x y z
N MET A 1 7.20 29.67 -1.02
CA MET A 1 7.50 28.42 -0.29
C MET A 1 6.39 28.19 0.72
N LYS A 2 5.60 27.10 0.62
CA LYS A 2 4.68 26.73 1.71
C LYS A 2 5.54 26.25 2.87
N VAL A 3 5.60 27.02 3.94
CA VAL A 3 6.22 26.58 5.20
C VAL A 3 5.48 25.32 5.62
N GLY A 4 6.19 24.18 5.64
CA GLY A 4 5.60 22.91 6.06
C GLY A 4 5.04 23.07 7.47
N ALA A 5 3.80 22.60 7.68
CA ALA A 5 3.18 22.64 8.99
C ALA A 5 4.09 21.96 10.03
N LYS A 6 4.12 22.51 11.25
CA LYS A 6 4.90 21.91 12.35
C LYS A 6 4.45 20.46 12.55
N PRO A 7 5.39 19.51 12.72
CA PRO A 7 5.04 18.13 12.96
C PRO A 7 4.24 18.02 14.28
N LYS A 8 3.06 17.42 14.18
CA LYS A 8 2.18 17.09 15.31
C LYS A 8 2.86 16.25 16.40
N TYR A 9 3.68 15.27 16.02
CA TYR A 9 4.50 14.47 16.92
C TYR A 9 5.94 14.97 16.89
N LYS A 10 6.55 15.14 18.06
CA LYS A 10 7.91 15.67 18.22
C LYS A 10 8.96 14.60 18.48
N THR A 11 8.53 13.40 18.87
CA THR A 11 9.42 12.30 19.23
C THR A 11 8.92 11.01 18.60
N VAL A 12 9.87 10.15 18.24
CA VAL A 12 9.61 8.83 17.67
C VAL A 12 8.77 7.99 18.63
N ALA A 13 9.11 8.00 19.92
CA ALA A 13 8.40 7.25 20.95
C ALA A 13 6.91 7.62 21.05
N ALA A 14 6.57 8.92 21.02
CA ALA A 14 5.17 9.35 21.10
C ALA A 14 4.36 8.97 19.85
N LEU A 15 5.02 8.93 18.68
CA LEU A 15 4.39 8.47 17.45
C LEU A 15 4.22 6.95 17.45
N GLU A 16 5.25 6.20 17.86
CA GLU A 16 5.21 4.73 17.93
C GLU A 16 4.13 4.24 18.90
N GLU A 17 4.05 4.82 20.09
CA GLU A 17 2.99 4.50 21.07
C GLU A 17 1.59 4.69 20.48
N ARG A 18 1.37 5.79 19.75
CA ARG A 18 0.08 6.08 19.11
C ARG A 18 -0.22 5.17 17.92
N ILE A 19 0.80 4.74 17.20
CA ILE A 19 0.68 3.76 16.12
C ILE A 19 0.34 2.38 16.70
N ASP A 20 1.01 1.97 17.77
CA ASP A 20 0.74 0.70 18.44
C ASP A 20 -0.71 0.67 18.94
N ASN A 21 -1.17 1.75 19.59
CA ASN A 21 -2.57 1.92 20.00
C ASN A 21 -3.58 1.85 18.84
N TYR A 22 -3.18 2.14 17.60
CA TYR A 22 -4.06 1.98 16.44
C TYR A 22 -4.24 0.51 16.04
N PHE A 23 -3.18 -0.28 16.10
CA PHE A 23 -3.20 -1.69 15.70
C PHE A 23 -3.74 -2.59 16.81
N TYR A 24 -3.47 -2.20 18.05
CA TYR A 24 -3.91 -2.84 19.27
C TYR A 24 -4.80 -1.80 19.95
N ASP A 25 -6.10 -1.79 19.62
CA ASP A 25 -7.08 -0.77 20.05
C ASP A 25 -7.20 -0.69 21.60
N SER A 26 -6.39 -1.43 22.36
CA SER A 26 -6.09 -1.26 23.79
C SER A 26 -5.05 -2.29 24.25
N VAL A 27 -4.01 -1.80 24.89
CA VAL A 27 -2.94 -2.60 25.51
C VAL A 27 -3.49 -3.15 26.83
N TYR A 28 -4.05 -4.35 26.78
CA TYR A 28 -4.77 -4.98 27.90
C TYR A 28 -6.02 -4.19 28.37
N ASP A 29 -7.01 -4.87 28.95
CA ASP A 29 -7.94 -4.17 29.85
C ASP A 29 -7.24 -3.83 31.18
N GLU A 30 -7.89 -3.06 32.05
CA GLU A 30 -7.38 -2.75 33.40
C GLU A 30 -7.03 -4.02 34.20
N ASP A 31 -7.51 -5.18 33.75
CA ASP A 31 -7.33 -6.52 34.33
C ASP A 31 -6.19 -7.35 33.69
N GLY A 32 -5.45 -6.82 32.71
CA GLY A 32 -4.30 -7.51 32.13
C GLY A 32 -4.63 -8.61 31.13
N LYS A 33 -5.81 -8.62 30.48
CA LYS A 33 -6.16 -9.59 29.42
C LYS A 33 -5.81 -9.13 28.01
N GLU A 34 -5.26 -10.05 27.23
CA GLU A 34 -4.87 -9.84 25.83
C GLU A 34 -6.07 -9.38 25.00
N ARG A 35 -5.96 -8.23 24.32
CA ARG A 35 -7.02 -7.73 23.44
C ARG A 35 -6.72 -8.11 21.99
N GLU A 36 -7.76 -8.52 21.27
CA GLU A 36 -7.70 -8.93 19.87
C GLU A 36 -7.07 -7.84 18.98
N LYS A 37 -6.23 -8.25 18.01
CA LYS A 37 -5.80 -7.38 16.92
C LYS A 37 -7.00 -6.75 16.24
N ARG A 38 -6.88 -5.46 15.90
CA ARG A 38 -7.94 -4.75 15.18
C ARG A 38 -8.27 -5.47 13.87
N LYS A 39 -9.53 -5.86 13.68
CA LYS A 39 -10.00 -6.62 12.51
C LYS A 39 -9.88 -5.88 11.17
N HIS A 40 -9.76 -4.55 11.18
CA HIS A 40 -9.70 -3.72 9.97
C HIS A 40 -8.74 -2.55 10.14
N VAL A 41 -7.67 -2.53 9.33
CA VAL A 41 -6.66 -1.47 9.33
C VAL A 41 -6.45 -0.89 7.93
N SER A 42 -6.08 0.39 7.86
CA SER A 42 -5.79 1.09 6.61
C SER A 42 -4.93 2.32 6.86
N VAL A 43 -4.22 2.82 5.84
CA VAL A 43 -3.39 4.04 5.95
C VAL A 43 -4.23 5.25 6.35
N THR A 44 -5.43 5.39 5.77
CA THR A 44 -6.35 6.48 6.12
C THR A 44 -6.86 6.35 7.54
N GLY A 45 -7.20 5.13 7.99
CA GLY A 45 -7.60 4.89 9.37
C GLY A 45 -6.50 5.22 10.37
N LEU A 46 -5.25 4.88 10.04
CA LEU A 46 -4.08 5.26 10.84
C LEU A 46 -3.94 6.79 10.89
N ALA A 47 -4.02 7.47 9.74
CA ALA A 47 -3.94 8.93 9.68
C ALA A 47 -4.99 9.61 10.57
N LEU A 48 -6.23 9.14 10.51
CA LEU A 48 -7.32 9.63 11.36
C LEU A 48 -7.05 9.36 12.84
N HIS A 49 -6.56 8.18 13.20
CA HIS A 49 -6.23 7.85 14.59
C HIS A 49 -5.11 8.74 15.15
N LEU A 50 -4.10 9.05 14.34
CA LEU A 50 -3.03 9.99 14.66
C LEU A 50 -3.50 11.46 14.65
N GLY A 51 -4.76 11.70 14.28
CA GLY A 51 -5.39 13.01 14.21
C GLY A 51 -4.88 13.87 13.05
N PHE A 52 -4.44 13.26 11.96
CA PHE A 52 -4.13 13.96 10.72
C PHE A 52 -5.39 14.20 9.89
N GLU A 53 -5.38 15.26 9.10
CA GLU A 53 -6.48 15.62 8.19
C GLU A 53 -6.33 14.98 6.80
N SER A 54 -5.16 14.38 6.52
CA SER A 54 -4.86 13.76 5.23
C SER A 54 -3.92 12.58 5.39
N ARG A 55 -4.09 11.55 4.56
CA ARG A 55 -3.14 10.44 4.44
C ARG A 55 -1.75 10.91 4.01
N GLN A 56 -1.66 12.05 3.33
CA GLN A 56 -0.39 12.65 2.90
C GLN A 56 0.54 12.90 4.10
N SER A 57 -0.01 13.22 5.26
CA SER A 57 0.78 13.41 6.48
C SER A 57 1.59 12.16 6.87
N ILE A 58 1.11 10.95 6.56
CA ILE A 58 1.89 9.72 6.77
C ILE A 58 3.13 9.72 5.87
N THR A 59 2.98 10.07 4.59
CA THR A 59 4.10 10.17 3.64
C THR A 59 5.08 11.28 4.07
N ASP A 60 4.57 12.45 4.44
CA ASP A 60 5.40 13.58 4.88
C ASP A 60 6.23 13.25 6.13
N TYR A 61 5.71 12.40 7.02
CA TYR A 61 6.48 11.87 8.15
C TYR A 61 7.48 10.81 7.72
N GLN A 62 7.13 9.95 6.76
CA GLN A 62 8.05 8.97 6.21
C GLN A 62 9.29 9.65 5.62
N GLU A 63 9.16 10.82 4.98
CA GLU A 63 10.28 11.58 4.42
C GLU A 63 11.24 12.17 5.46
N ARG A 64 10.86 12.17 6.74
CA ARG A 64 11.73 12.65 7.83
C ARG A 64 12.51 11.48 8.40
N ASP A 65 13.84 11.57 8.37
CA ASP A 65 14.74 10.50 8.83
C ASP A 65 14.40 9.98 10.24
N GLU A 66 14.01 10.88 11.15
CA GLU A 66 13.64 10.54 12.53
C GLU A 66 12.40 9.63 12.61
N PHE A 67 11.41 9.79 11.71
CA PHE A 67 10.16 9.03 11.72
C PHE A 67 10.09 7.93 10.65
N PHE A 68 11.02 7.92 9.70
CA PHE A 68 11.05 6.99 8.55
C PHE A 68 10.81 5.54 8.97
N SER A 69 11.59 5.05 9.95
CA SER A 69 11.55 3.64 10.36
C SER A 69 10.18 3.24 10.92
N VAL A 70 9.61 4.09 11.79
CA VAL A 70 8.33 3.83 12.46
C VAL A 70 7.17 3.89 11.47
N ILE A 71 7.15 4.88 10.58
CA ILE A 71 6.11 4.95 9.53
C ILE A 71 6.21 3.78 8.56
N ARG A 72 7.42 3.39 8.16
CA ARG A 72 7.63 2.24 7.28
C ARG A 72 7.14 0.95 7.92
N LYS A 73 7.42 0.74 9.21
CA LYS A 73 6.91 -0.40 10.00
C LYS A 73 5.37 -0.40 10.03
N ALA A 74 4.74 0.75 10.32
CA ALA A 74 3.29 0.86 10.33
C ALA A 74 2.64 0.55 8.96
N LYS A 75 3.22 1.04 7.86
CA LYS A 75 2.74 0.74 6.51
C LYS A 75 2.89 -0.74 6.17
N LEU A 76 4.00 -1.37 6.54
CA LEU A 76 4.24 -2.79 6.35
C LEU A 76 3.23 -3.66 7.12
N MET A 77 2.86 -3.26 8.34
CA MET A 77 1.80 -3.96 9.10
C MET A 77 0.44 -3.91 8.40
N ILE A 78 0.10 -2.77 7.79
CA ILE A 78 -1.14 -2.64 7.00
C ILE A 78 -1.04 -3.47 5.71
N GLU A 79 0.13 -3.50 5.06
CA GLU A 79 0.37 -4.34 3.89
C GLU A 79 0.16 -5.82 4.21
N ASN A 80 0.77 -6.33 5.28
CA ASN A 80 0.57 -7.71 5.73
C ASN A 80 -0.91 -8.03 5.99
N TYR A 81 -1.65 -7.11 6.63
CA TYR A 81 -3.09 -7.29 6.80
C TYR A 81 -3.85 -7.38 5.47
N LEU A 82 -3.48 -6.56 4.48
CA LEU A 82 -4.07 -6.63 3.14
C LEU A 82 -3.69 -7.94 2.42
N GLU A 83 -2.44 -8.38 2.52
CA GLU A 83 -1.98 -9.67 2.00
C GLU A 83 -2.79 -10.83 2.58
N GLU A 84 -2.97 -10.88 3.90
CA GLU A 84 -3.78 -11.91 4.57
C GLU A 84 -5.24 -11.91 4.07
N LYS A 85 -5.77 -10.75 3.67
CA LYS A 85 -7.13 -10.68 3.10
C LYS A 85 -7.24 -11.32 1.71
N LEU A 86 -6.13 -11.53 1.00
CA LEU A 86 -6.12 -12.22 -0.30
C LEU A 86 -6.56 -13.69 -0.23
N PHE A 87 -6.54 -14.31 0.95
CA PHE A 87 -7.02 -15.68 1.15
C PHE A 87 -8.56 -15.80 1.28
N ASN A 88 -9.30 -14.69 1.13
CA ASN A 88 -10.76 -14.67 1.20
C ASN A 88 -11.42 -14.56 -0.20
N ASN A 89 -12.75 -14.62 -0.27
CA ASN A 89 -13.48 -14.65 -1.55
C ASN A 89 -13.66 -13.28 -2.25
N ASN A 90 -13.41 -12.15 -1.58
CA ASN A 90 -13.67 -10.80 -2.11
C ASN A 90 -12.40 -9.92 -2.14
N VAL A 91 -11.47 -10.26 -3.04
CA VAL A 91 -10.11 -9.69 -3.04
C VAL A 91 -9.89 -8.52 -3.99
N ALA A 92 -10.83 -8.22 -4.89
CA ALA A 92 -10.63 -7.21 -5.94
C ALA A 92 -10.25 -5.83 -5.37
N GLY A 93 -10.93 -5.39 -4.31
CA GLY A 93 -10.60 -4.13 -3.62
C GLY A 93 -9.25 -4.15 -2.90
N VAL A 94 -8.84 -5.31 -2.39
CA VAL A 94 -7.53 -5.52 -1.74
C VAL A 94 -6.41 -5.44 -2.77
N ILE A 95 -6.55 -6.16 -3.89
CA ILE A 95 -5.60 -6.12 -5.02
C ILE A 95 -5.49 -4.70 -5.58
N PHE A 96 -6.62 -4.01 -5.77
CA PHE A 96 -6.62 -2.62 -6.20
C PHE A 96 -5.83 -1.74 -5.23
N ASN A 97 -5.99 -1.92 -3.91
CA ASN A 97 -5.26 -1.16 -2.90
C ASN A 97 -3.76 -1.45 -2.94
N LEU A 98 -3.36 -2.73 -2.95
CA LEU A 98 -1.96 -3.16 -3.00
C LEU A 98 -1.23 -2.57 -4.22
N LYS A 99 -1.89 -2.56 -5.40
CA LYS A 99 -1.32 -1.96 -6.62
C LYS A 99 -1.13 -0.45 -6.50
N ASN A 100 -2.12 0.27 -5.96
CA ASN A 100 -2.10 1.73 -5.94
C ASN A 100 -1.30 2.34 -4.79
N ASN A 101 -1.11 1.61 -3.69
CA ASN A 101 -0.50 2.17 -2.47
C ASN A 101 0.74 1.42 -1.97
N TYR A 102 1.03 0.23 -2.52
CA TYR A 102 2.15 -0.63 -2.13
C TYR A 102 3.00 -1.11 -3.32
N ASP A 103 2.84 -0.47 -4.49
CA ASP A 103 3.66 -0.72 -5.69
C ASP A 103 3.61 -2.15 -6.25
N TRP A 104 2.58 -2.94 -5.92
CA TRP A 104 2.35 -4.24 -6.54
C TRP A 104 2.03 -4.08 -8.02
N LYS A 105 2.55 -4.99 -8.86
CA LYS A 105 2.37 -4.95 -10.31
C LYS A 105 1.96 -6.31 -10.83
N ASP A 106 0.99 -6.33 -11.74
CA ASP A 106 0.74 -7.52 -12.54
C ASP A 106 1.90 -7.74 -13.48
N LYS A 107 2.36 -8.99 -13.57
CA LYS A 107 3.30 -9.40 -14.59
C LYS A 107 2.52 -9.97 -15.77
N THR A 108 2.74 -9.43 -16.97
CA THR A 108 2.19 -9.96 -18.21
C THR A 108 3.31 -10.61 -19.03
N GLU A 109 3.10 -11.83 -19.48
CA GLU A 109 3.98 -12.53 -20.41
C GLU A 109 3.28 -12.62 -21.76
N VAL A 110 3.95 -12.20 -22.84
CA VAL A 110 3.44 -12.25 -24.22
C VAL A 110 4.42 -13.05 -25.05
N ASP A 111 3.96 -14.17 -25.62
CA ASP A 111 4.73 -14.94 -26.59
C ASP A 111 4.47 -14.39 -28.01
N ILE A 112 5.49 -13.76 -28.59
CA ILE A 112 5.42 -13.19 -29.94
C ILE A 112 5.90 -14.25 -30.94
N GLY A 113 4.98 -15.11 -31.37
CA GLY A 113 5.23 -16.05 -32.46
C GLY A 113 5.37 -15.34 -33.80
N ASN A 114 6.58 -15.34 -34.38
CA ASN A 114 6.82 -14.81 -35.73
C ASN A 114 6.07 -15.64 -36.78
N THR A 115 4.91 -15.15 -37.23
CA THR A 115 4.20 -15.75 -38.36
C THR A 115 4.86 -15.33 -39.67
N VAL A 116 5.62 -16.24 -40.29
CA VAL A 116 6.16 -16.01 -41.64
C VAL A 116 5.01 -16.10 -42.65
N VAL A 117 4.52 -14.95 -43.11
CA VAL A 117 3.53 -14.87 -44.19
C VAL A 117 4.24 -15.13 -45.53
N LYS A 118 4.03 -16.31 -46.13
CA LYS A 118 4.49 -16.62 -47.49
C LYS A 118 3.66 -15.83 -48.51
N VAL A 119 4.19 -14.70 -48.99
CA VAL A 119 3.56 -13.95 -50.09
C VAL A 119 3.80 -14.68 -51.42
N LYS A 120 2.72 -15.18 -52.04
CA LYS A 120 2.77 -15.77 -53.39
C LYS A 120 2.82 -14.63 -54.41
N LYS A 121 3.99 -14.36 -55.03
CA LYS A 121 4.10 -13.42 -56.16
C LYS A 121 3.22 -13.94 -57.32
N ARG A 122 2.14 -13.22 -57.66
CA ARG A 122 1.45 -13.43 -58.95
C ARG A 122 2.27 -12.69 -60.01
N ARG A 123 2.70 -13.41 -61.06
CA ARG A 123 3.23 -12.78 -62.27
C ARG A 123 2.04 -12.13 -62.98
N PHE A 124 2.12 -10.83 -63.23
CA PHE A 124 1.25 -10.17 -64.20
C PHE A 124 1.94 -10.32 -65.54
N ASP A 125 1.46 -11.24 -66.36
CA ASP A 125 1.84 -11.30 -67.77
C ASP A 125 1.02 -10.20 -68.48
N GLY A 126 1.71 -9.12 -68.87
CA GLY A 126 1.11 -8.06 -69.66
C GLY A 126 0.94 -8.53 -71.10
N GLU A 127 -0.30 -8.66 -71.54
CA GLU A 127 -0.63 -8.79 -72.97
C GLU A 127 -0.45 -7.43 -73.66
N LYS A 128 0.10 -7.49 -74.88
CA LYS A 128 0.35 -6.37 -75.78
C LYS A 128 -0.92 -5.89 -76.46
#